data_AF-A0A0S2DRP1-F1
#
_entry.id   AF-A0A0S2DRP1-F1
#
_cell.length_a   1.000
_cell.length_b   1.000
_cell.length_c   1.000
_cell.angle_alpha   90.00
_cell.angle_beta   90.00
_cell.angle_gamma   90.00
#
_symmetry.space_group_name_H-M   'P 1'
#
loop_
_entity.id
_entity.type
_entity.pdbx_description
1 polymer ?
#
loop_
_entity_poly.entity_id
_entity_poly.type
_entity_poly.pdbx_seq_one_letter_code
_entity_poly.pdbx_strand_id
1 'polypeptide(L)'
;MLKSVLDLFRKKPATPETAQKASSAETAPTQESQPVRWLAKDDPRNPFTVEGYDCLRFVSTMRSTTADERIATSFANLRASLGQEHIGVLPENAIELECRLAYPSGEVAEGALFKAQQMEDKWDVYLYGDRMYFSRSWTGVLMYAAGFIATSNSLTINRVWVPSELAGDPKYFLRQLDYLVKSHILGRRIPHPLPADFERDMQAIALFSLSQYGRQCCFGTFEETLREDITKPQPVPSKA
;
A
#
# COMPACT_ATOMS: atom_id res chain seq x y z
N MET A 1 -5.05 -17.51 21.85
CA MET A 1 -5.50 -16.11 21.90
C MET A 1 -4.57 -15.28 21.04
N LEU A 2 -4.92 -15.07 19.77
CA LEU A 2 -4.11 -14.27 18.84
C LEU A 2 -4.37 -12.78 19.12
N LYS A 3 -3.31 -12.03 19.40
CA LYS A 3 -3.35 -10.56 19.43
C LYS A 3 -3.44 -10.08 17.98
N SER A 4 -4.40 -9.19 17.70
CA SER A 4 -4.61 -8.62 16.38
C SER A 4 -3.37 -7.85 15.93
N VAL A 5 -3.03 -7.92 14.64
CA VAL A 5 -1.90 -7.16 14.04
C VAL A 5 -2.08 -5.64 14.23
N LEU A 6 -3.31 -5.17 14.46
CA LEU A 6 -3.63 -3.80 14.85
C LEU A 6 -3.08 -3.39 16.23
N ASP A 7 -2.91 -4.33 17.17
CA ASP A 7 -2.43 -4.03 18.53
C ASP A 7 -0.94 -3.67 18.60
N LEU A 8 -0.15 -4.05 17.58
CA LEU A 8 1.26 -3.66 17.48
C LEU A 8 1.47 -2.17 17.19
N PHE A 9 0.43 -1.45 16.75
CA PHE A 9 0.55 -0.06 16.30
C PHE A 9 -0.26 0.95 17.14
N ARG A 10 -0.89 0.51 18.24
CA ARG A 10 -1.64 1.38 19.18
C ARG A 10 -0.83 1.92 20.37
N LYS A 11 0.44 1.54 20.53
CA LYS A 11 1.25 2.05 21.65
C LYS A 11 1.79 3.46 21.35
N LYS A 12 1.09 4.44 21.93
CA LYS A 12 1.54 5.82 22.17
C LYS A 12 3.00 5.81 22.67
N PRO A 13 3.94 6.56 22.05
CA PRO A 13 5.29 6.64 22.59
C PRO A 13 5.26 7.34 23.95
N ALA A 14 5.96 6.75 24.92
CA ALA A 14 6.14 7.33 26.24
C ALA A 14 7.01 8.60 26.12
N THR A 15 6.54 9.68 26.72
CA THR A 15 7.26 10.94 26.86
C THR A 15 8.54 10.71 27.68
N PRO A 16 9.74 11.07 27.19
CA PRO A 16 10.90 11.15 28.06
C PRO A 16 10.86 12.46 28.85
N GLU A 17 10.95 12.29 30.16
CA GLU A 17 11.03 13.33 31.17
C GLU A 17 12.37 14.07 31.10
N THR A 18 12.30 15.37 31.39
CA THR A 18 13.29 16.42 31.25
C THR A 18 14.58 16.22 32.05
N ALA A 19 15.75 16.47 31.44
CA ALA A 19 16.99 16.85 32.13
C ALA A 19 17.72 17.96 31.35
N GLN A 20 18.16 19.00 32.08
CA GLN A 20 18.54 20.33 31.59
C GLN A 20 19.99 20.47 31.05
N LYS A 21 20.09 21.34 30.03
CA LYS A 21 21.11 22.36 29.70
C LYS A 21 22.61 21.99 29.72
N ALA A 22 23.21 22.09 28.52
CA ALA A 22 24.45 22.82 28.30
C ALA A 22 24.37 23.58 26.96
N SER A 23 24.77 24.85 27.00
CA SER A 23 24.76 25.84 25.91
C SER A 23 25.90 25.57 24.91
N SER A 24 25.62 25.65 23.60
CA SER A 24 26.62 26.06 22.59
C SER A 24 25.95 26.35 21.23
N ALA A 25 26.20 27.57 20.75
CA ALA A 25 26.18 28.04 19.36
C ALA A 25 25.01 27.60 18.46
N GLU A 26 24.01 28.48 18.40
CA GLU A 26 22.94 28.54 17.42
C GLU A 26 23.52 28.72 16.00
N THR A 27 23.68 27.61 15.29
CA THR A 27 23.85 27.60 13.85
C THR A 27 22.46 27.39 13.27
N ALA A 28 21.98 28.35 12.46
CA ALA A 28 20.69 28.25 11.79
C ALA A 28 20.54 26.85 11.14
N PRO A 29 19.44 26.12 11.35
CA PRO A 29 19.25 24.85 10.67
C PRO A 29 19.13 25.13 9.17
N THR A 30 20.16 24.76 8.43
CA THR A 30 20.09 24.50 7.00
C THR A 30 18.83 23.68 6.77
N GLN A 31 17.91 24.13 5.92
CA GLN A 31 16.65 23.42 5.63
C GLN A 31 16.94 21.98 5.19
N GLU A 32 17.01 21.07 6.15
CA GLU A 32 17.06 19.64 5.91
C GLU A 32 15.75 19.29 5.20
N SER A 33 15.89 18.90 3.94
CA SER A 33 14.78 18.65 3.06
C SER A 33 13.87 17.57 3.66
N GLN A 34 12.67 17.96 4.09
CA GLN A 34 11.71 17.01 4.65
C GLN A 34 11.47 15.84 3.68
N PRO A 35 11.51 14.58 4.17
CA PRO A 35 11.46 13.39 3.32
C PRO A 35 10.07 13.12 2.73
N VAL A 36 9.04 13.72 3.33
CA VAL A 36 7.66 13.77 2.83
C VAL A 36 7.25 15.21 2.64
N ARG A 37 6.46 15.48 1.61
CA ARG A 37 5.99 16.83 1.28
C ARG A 37 4.53 16.80 0.91
N TRP A 38 3.75 17.75 1.42
CA TRP A 38 2.41 17.99 0.90
C TRP A 38 2.51 18.75 -0.43
N LEU A 39 1.77 18.32 -1.45
CA LEU A 39 1.69 18.94 -2.76
C LEU A 39 0.22 19.20 -3.12
N ALA A 40 -0.09 20.45 -3.46
CA ALA A 40 -1.38 20.85 -4.00
C ALA A 40 -1.62 20.29 -5.41
N LYS A 41 -2.87 20.31 -5.88
CA LYS A 41 -3.24 19.88 -7.24
C LYS A 41 -2.53 20.67 -8.33
N ASP A 42 -2.37 21.97 -8.14
CA ASP A 42 -1.76 22.90 -9.08
C ASP A 42 -0.23 22.97 -8.97
N ASP A 43 0.37 22.30 -7.97
CA ASP A 43 1.82 22.24 -7.83
C ASP A 43 2.44 21.56 -9.07
N PRO A 44 3.39 22.20 -9.77
CA PRO A 44 4.02 21.64 -10.97
C PRO A 44 4.83 20.37 -10.68
N ARG A 45 5.22 20.13 -9.43
CA ARG A 45 5.93 18.92 -9.00
C ARG A 45 4.98 17.76 -8.73
N ASN A 46 3.69 18.02 -8.54
CA ASN A 46 2.68 16.99 -8.33
C ASN A 46 2.31 16.35 -9.68
N PRO A 47 2.61 15.06 -9.92
CA PRO A 47 2.26 14.40 -11.17
C PRO A 47 0.79 13.97 -11.23
N PHE A 48 0.01 14.22 -10.19
CA PHE A 48 -1.38 13.76 -10.05
C PHE A 48 -2.39 14.91 -10.03
N THR A 49 -3.64 14.62 -10.38
CA THR A 49 -4.76 15.58 -10.37
C THR A 49 -5.40 15.74 -8.98
N VAL A 50 -4.85 15.05 -7.98
CA VAL A 50 -5.24 15.09 -6.56
C VAL A 50 -4.12 15.70 -5.73
N GLU A 51 -4.47 16.36 -4.63
CA GLU A 51 -3.51 16.79 -3.63
C GLU A 51 -3.16 15.64 -2.69
N GLY A 52 -2.03 15.77 -2.00
CA GLY A 52 -1.59 14.74 -1.09
C GLY A 52 -0.13 14.85 -0.74
N TYR A 53 0.43 13.73 -0.31
CA TYR A 53 1.72 13.64 0.34
C TYR A 53 2.67 12.83 -0.54
N ASP A 54 3.67 13.49 -1.12
CA ASP A 54 4.77 12.83 -1.82
C ASP A 54 5.63 12.08 -0.80
N CYS A 55 5.53 10.75 -0.84
CA CYS A 55 6.27 9.83 0.02
C CYS A 55 7.44 9.16 -0.70
N LEU A 56 7.65 9.45 -1.99
CA LEU A 56 8.58 8.71 -2.84
C LEU A 56 10.01 8.79 -2.30
N ARG A 57 10.46 10.00 -1.93
CA ARG A 57 11.80 10.19 -1.37
C ARG A 57 11.95 9.43 -0.07
N PHE A 58 10.99 9.57 0.85
CA PHE A 58 10.99 8.83 2.11
C PHE A 58 11.17 7.33 1.88
N VAL A 59 10.28 6.68 1.13
CA VAL A 59 10.35 5.22 0.98
C VAL A 59 11.54 4.72 0.18
N SER A 60 12.10 5.54 -0.72
CA SER A 60 13.31 5.18 -1.47
C SER A 60 14.55 5.05 -0.59
N THR A 61 14.54 5.70 0.58
CA THR A 61 15.66 5.67 1.54
C THR A 61 15.44 4.69 2.68
N MET A 62 14.22 4.20 2.86
CA MET A 62 13.85 3.34 3.98
C MET A 62 14.32 1.91 3.74
N ARG A 63 14.89 1.31 4.80
CA ARG A 63 15.14 -0.13 4.88
C ARG A 63 14.32 -0.70 6.02
N SER A 64 13.49 -1.68 5.71
CA SER A 64 12.69 -2.43 6.66
C SER A 64 13.48 -3.64 7.14
N THR A 65 13.56 -3.81 8.46
CA THR A 65 14.06 -5.03 9.10
C THR A 65 13.08 -5.45 10.19
N THR A 66 13.23 -6.68 10.67
CA THR A 66 12.51 -7.18 11.85
C THR A 66 13.52 -7.73 12.84
N ALA A 67 13.32 -7.46 14.12
CA ALA A 67 14.03 -8.13 15.20
C ALA A 67 13.33 -9.44 15.63
N ASP A 68 12.10 -9.67 15.17
CA ASP A 68 11.36 -10.92 15.43
C ASP A 68 11.80 -12.00 14.43
N GLU A 69 12.54 -12.98 14.92
CA GLU A 69 13.04 -14.12 14.14
C GLU A 69 11.92 -14.92 13.46
N ARG A 70 10.72 -14.95 14.04
CA ARG A 70 9.58 -15.67 13.46
C ARG A 70 9.11 -14.98 12.17
N ILE A 71 9.14 -13.66 12.15
CA ILE A 71 8.79 -12.86 10.98
C ILE A 71 9.88 -13.00 9.90
N ALA A 72 11.15 -12.95 10.29
CA ALA A 72 12.26 -13.17 9.35
C ALA A 72 12.17 -14.56 8.68
N THR A 73 11.92 -15.59 9.49
CA THR A 73 11.75 -16.98 9.04
C THR A 73 10.52 -17.12 8.15
N SER A 74 9.39 -16.53 8.55
CA SER A 74 8.15 -16.55 7.75
C SER A 74 8.37 -15.90 6.39
N PHE A 75 8.95 -14.71 6.34
CA PHE A 75 9.26 -14.02 5.09
C PHE A 75 10.17 -14.87 4.18
N ALA A 76 11.24 -15.45 4.73
CA ALA A 76 12.15 -16.31 3.97
C ALA A 76 11.44 -17.54 3.39
N ASN A 77 10.65 -18.24 4.21
CA ASN A 77 9.90 -19.43 3.79
C ASN A 77 8.87 -19.09 2.71
N LEU A 78 8.16 -17.98 2.86
CA LEU A 78 7.14 -17.54 1.92
C LEU A 78 7.72 -17.21 0.54
N ARG A 79 9.02 -16.99 0.38
CA ARG A 79 9.62 -16.82 -0.96
C ARG A 79 9.58 -18.09 -1.81
N ALA A 80 9.56 -19.27 -1.19
CA ALA A 80 9.38 -20.53 -1.88
C ALA A 80 7.89 -20.89 -2.12
N SER A 81 6.96 -20.18 -1.48
CA SER A 81 5.53 -20.40 -1.70
C SER A 81 5.10 -19.91 -3.09
N LEU A 82 4.29 -20.74 -3.77
CA LEU A 82 3.59 -20.40 -5.00
C LEU A 82 2.19 -19.82 -4.74
N GLY A 83 1.74 -19.77 -3.48
CA GLY A 83 0.43 -19.25 -3.10
C GLY A 83 -0.72 -20.25 -3.25
N GLN A 84 -0.43 -21.52 -3.55
CA GLN A 84 -1.43 -22.58 -3.71
C GLN A 84 -2.21 -22.86 -2.41
N GLU A 85 -1.63 -22.56 -1.25
CA GLU A 85 -2.29 -22.63 0.05
C GLU A 85 -3.50 -21.71 0.18
N HIS A 86 -3.64 -20.71 -0.70
CA HIS A 86 -4.77 -19.79 -0.70
C HIS A 86 -5.94 -20.25 -1.57
N ILE A 87 -5.79 -21.32 -2.37
CA ILE A 87 -6.85 -21.77 -3.30
C ILE A 87 -8.12 -22.12 -2.53
N GLY A 88 -9.21 -21.39 -2.83
CA GLY A 88 -10.51 -21.57 -2.18
C GLY A 88 -10.62 -20.98 -0.77
N VAL A 89 -9.54 -20.42 -0.22
CA VAL A 89 -9.49 -19.81 1.11
C VAL A 89 -10.00 -18.37 1.04
N LEU A 90 -10.71 -17.94 2.07
CA LEU A 90 -11.10 -16.55 2.29
C LEU A 90 -10.34 -15.98 3.51
N PRO A 91 -10.19 -14.65 3.60
CA PRO A 91 -9.70 -14.03 4.82
C PRO A 91 -10.48 -14.48 6.07
N GLU A 92 -9.84 -14.43 7.23
CA GLU A 92 -10.48 -14.79 8.49
C GLU A 92 -11.71 -13.91 8.77
N ASN A 93 -12.83 -14.53 9.14
CA ASN A 93 -14.11 -13.86 9.37
C ASN A 93 -14.49 -12.90 8.22
N ALA A 94 -14.32 -13.37 6.97
CA ALA A 94 -14.54 -12.55 5.80
C ALA A 94 -15.99 -12.08 5.65
N ILE A 95 -16.14 -10.82 5.25
CA ILE A 95 -17.36 -10.30 4.65
C ILE A 95 -17.16 -10.10 3.15
N GLU A 96 -18.23 -10.21 2.38
CA GLU A 96 -18.24 -9.95 0.95
C GLU A 96 -18.67 -8.51 0.68
N LEU A 97 -17.96 -7.84 -0.22
CA LEU A 97 -18.31 -6.54 -0.75
C LEU A 97 -18.46 -6.66 -2.28
N GLU A 98 -19.63 -6.27 -2.78
CA GLU A 98 -19.85 -6.11 -4.22
C GLU A 98 -19.10 -4.87 -4.73
N CYS A 99 -18.48 -4.99 -5.90
CA CYS A 99 -17.78 -3.87 -6.52
C CYS A 99 -17.69 -4.02 -8.04
N ARG A 100 -17.10 -3.03 -8.70
CA ARG A 100 -16.73 -3.12 -10.11
C ARG A 100 -15.45 -2.35 -10.37
N LEU A 101 -14.33 -3.05 -10.41
CA LEU A 101 -13.03 -2.49 -10.76
C LEU A 101 -12.57 -3.14 -12.07
N ALA A 102 -12.43 -2.33 -13.13
CA ALA A 102 -12.14 -2.82 -14.47
C ALA A 102 -10.75 -2.37 -14.92
N TYR A 103 -9.99 -3.30 -15.48
CA TYR A 103 -8.63 -3.06 -15.95
C TYR A 103 -8.47 -3.58 -17.37
N PRO A 104 -7.76 -2.84 -18.25
CA PRO A 104 -7.32 -3.42 -19.51
C PRO A 104 -6.38 -4.58 -19.20
N SER A 105 -6.66 -5.75 -19.75
CA SER A 105 -5.88 -6.96 -19.49
C SER A 105 -5.93 -7.89 -20.70
N GLY A 106 -4.83 -8.59 -20.96
CA GLY A 106 -4.81 -9.71 -21.90
C GLY A 106 -5.13 -11.02 -21.20
N GLU A 107 -4.73 -12.14 -21.79
CA GLU A 107 -4.78 -13.43 -21.08
C GLU A 107 -3.96 -13.35 -19.78
N VAL A 108 -4.56 -13.81 -18.68
CA VAL A 108 -3.92 -13.84 -17.37
C VAL A 108 -3.62 -15.29 -17.02
N ALA A 109 -2.34 -15.58 -16.76
CA ALA A 109 -1.90 -16.91 -16.34
C ALA A 109 -2.03 -17.08 -14.83
N GLU A 110 -2.33 -18.30 -14.39
CA GLU A 110 -2.30 -18.65 -12.98
C GLU A 110 -0.89 -18.58 -12.40
N GLY A 111 -0.81 -18.38 -11.08
CA GLY A 111 0.43 -18.30 -10.32
C GLY A 111 0.62 -16.97 -9.62
N ALA A 112 1.88 -16.63 -9.33
CA ALA A 112 2.22 -15.37 -8.69
C ALA A 112 2.14 -14.21 -9.70
N LEU A 113 1.25 -13.26 -9.42
CA LEU A 113 1.16 -11.99 -10.15
C LEU A 113 2.16 -10.96 -9.63
N PHE A 114 2.44 -11.00 -8.31
CA PHE A 114 3.47 -10.20 -7.68
C PHE A 114 4.08 -10.97 -6.51
N LYS A 115 5.41 -11.05 -6.46
CA LYS A 115 6.14 -11.68 -5.35
C LYS A 115 7.11 -10.70 -4.75
N ALA A 116 6.97 -10.45 -3.45
CA ALA A 116 7.86 -9.60 -2.70
C ALA A 116 9.30 -10.13 -2.77
N GLN A 117 10.25 -9.26 -3.13
CA GLN A 117 11.67 -9.61 -3.23
C GLN A 117 12.45 -9.21 -1.98
N GLN A 118 11.96 -8.21 -1.26
CA GLN A 118 12.58 -7.67 -0.06
C GLN A 118 11.52 -7.26 0.97
N MET A 119 11.95 -6.94 2.19
CA MET A 119 11.05 -6.66 3.31
C MET A 119 10.24 -5.36 3.10
N GLU A 120 10.68 -4.47 2.22
CA GLU A 120 9.96 -3.28 1.79
C GLU A 120 8.82 -3.60 0.82
N ASP A 121 8.80 -4.79 0.21
CA ASP A 121 7.65 -5.27 -0.55
C ASP A 121 6.67 -5.91 0.42
N LYS A 122 5.53 -5.27 0.66
CA LYS A 122 4.60 -5.64 1.75
C LYS A 122 3.55 -6.68 1.37
N TRP A 123 3.47 -7.02 0.08
CA TRP A 123 2.43 -7.87 -0.47
C TRP A 123 3.01 -8.99 -1.32
N ASP A 124 2.36 -10.13 -1.27
CA ASP A 124 2.40 -11.15 -2.30
C ASP A 124 0.99 -11.23 -2.93
N VAL A 125 0.93 -11.41 -4.25
CA VAL A 125 -0.32 -11.47 -5.01
C VAL A 125 -0.31 -12.70 -5.92
N TYR A 126 -1.36 -13.50 -5.84
CA TYR A 126 -1.51 -14.74 -6.60
C TYR A 126 -2.84 -14.77 -7.33
N LEU A 127 -2.92 -15.54 -8.41
CA LEU A 127 -4.13 -15.80 -9.15
C LEU A 127 -4.29 -17.30 -9.38
N TYR A 128 -5.45 -17.82 -9.00
CA TYR A 128 -5.84 -19.21 -9.22
C TYR A 128 -7.35 -19.29 -9.43
N GLY A 129 -7.78 -19.96 -10.49
CA GLY A 129 -9.18 -20.02 -10.91
C GLY A 129 -9.77 -18.63 -11.16
N ASP A 130 -10.90 -18.35 -10.53
CA ASP A 130 -11.64 -17.09 -10.66
C ASP A 130 -11.26 -16.05 -9.59
N ARG A 131 -10.14 -16.24 -8.89
CA ARG A 131 -9.76 -15.43 -7.73
C ARG A 131 -8.31 -14.93 -7.78
N MET A 132 -8.15 -13.69 -7.31
CA MET A 132 -6.88 -13.13 -6.89
C MET A 132 -6.78 -13.13 -5.36
N TYR A 133 -5.59 -13.41 -4.84
CA TYR A 133 -5.30 -13.50 -3.41
C TYR A 133 -4.18 -12.53 -3.05
N PHE A 134 -4.41 -11.67 -2.06
CA PHE A 134 -3.47 -10.65 -1.62
C PHE A 134 -3.09 -10.92 -0.17
N SER A 135 -1.85 -11.34 0.06
CA SER A 135 -1.35 -11.67 1.38
C SER A 135 -0.18 -10.79 1.81
N ARG A 136 -0.05 -10.60 3.12
CA ARG A 136 1.07 -9.85 3.70
C ARG A 136 2.35 -10.65 3.53
N SER A 137 3.33 -10.09 2.84
CA SER A 137 4.55 -10.80 2.46
C SER A 137 5.43 -11.25 3.64
N TRP A 138 5.22 -10.66 4.82
CA TRP A 138 5.97 -10.97 6.05
C TRP A 138 5.36 -12.10 6.86
N THR A 139 4.05 -12.30 6.77
CA THR A 139 3.30 -13.21 7.65
C THR A 139 2.47 -14.24 6.91
N GLY A 140 2.25 -14.05 5.60
CA GLY A 140 1.38 -14.89 4.77
C GLY A 140 -0.11 -14.68 5.04
N VAL A 141 -0.49 -13.74 5.92
CA VAL A 141 -1.89 -13.47 6.25
C VAL A 141 -2.61 -12.95 5.01
N LEU A 142 -3.68 -13.65 4.61
CA LEU A 142 -4.55 -13.29 3.49
C LEU A 142 -5.46 -12.14 3.90
N MET A 143 -5.29 -10.97 3.26
CA MET A 143 -6.08 -9.77 3.56
C MET A 143 -7.23 -9.56 2.58
N TYR A 144 -7.02 -9.97 1.32
CA TYR A 144 -8.05 -9.86 0.29
C TYR A 144 -8.11 -11.15 -0.52
N ALA A 145 -9.33 -11.62 -0.78
CA ALA A 145 -9.60 -12.46 -1.94
C ALA A 145 -10.53 -11.66 -2.87
N ALA A 146 -10.25 -11.62 -4.16
CA ALA A 146 -11.03 -10.86 -5.13
C ALA A 146 -11.50 -11.78 -6.26
N GLY A 147 -12.81 -11.89 -6.43
CA GLY A 147 -13.40 -12.60 -7.56
C GLY A 147 -13.42 -11.71 -8.80
N PHE A 148 -13.09 -12.29 -9.95
CA PHE A 148 -13.04 -11.54 -11.21
C PHE A 148 -13.67 -12.29 -12.38
N ILE A 149 -13.99 -11.52 -13.41
CA ILE A 149 -14.36 -12.02 -14.74
C ILE A 149 -13.33 -11.47 -15.72
N ALA A 150 -12.65 -12.36 -16.44
CA ALA A 150 -11.71 -11.99 -17.50
C ALA A 150 -12.32 -12.24 -18.88
N THR A 151 -12.04 -11.33 -19.80
CA THR A 151 -12.26 -11.47 -21.24
C THR A 151 -10.90 -11.34 -21.93
N SER A 152 -10.84 -11.45 -23.25
CA SER A 152 -9.60 -11.26 -24.02
C SER A 152 -8.97 -9.86 -23.87
N ASN A 153 -9.75 -8.85 -23.45
CA ASN A 153 -9.32 -7.44 -23.43
C ASN A 153 -9.48 -6.75 -22.07
N SER A 154 -10.10 -7.42 -21.09
CA SER A 154 -10.41 -6.80 -19.81
C SER A 154 -10.48 -7.80 -18.67
N LEU A 155 -10.04 -7.38 -17.50
CA LEU A 155 -10.31 -8.06 -16.24
C LEU A 155 -11.18 -7.17 -15.36
N THR A 156 -12.30 -7.69 -14.88
CA THR A 156 -13.21 -6.98 -13.96
C THR A 156 -13.30 -7.72 -12.64
N ILE A 157 -12.83 -7.09 -11.56
CA ILE A 157 -13.12 -7.54 -10.20
C ILE A 157 -14.54 -7.11 -9.86
N ASN A 158 -15.39 -8.08 -9.51
CA ASN A 158 -16.81 -7.85 -9.21
C ASN A 158 -17.19 -8.12 -7.75
N ARG A 159 -16.31 -8.77 -6.99
CA ARG A 159 -16.52 -9.09 -5.58
C ARG A 159 -15.18 -9.14 -4.85
N VAL A 160 -15.16 -8.71 -3.61
CA VAL A 160 -13.99 -8.83 -2.74
C VAL A 160 -14.42 -9.34 -1.37
N TRP A 161 -13.62 -10.23 -0.80
CA TRP A 161 -13.72 -10.67 0.57
C TRP A 161 -12.64 -10.02 1.41
N VAL A 162 -13.04 -9.40 2.53
CA VAL A 162 -12.15 -8.70 3.47
C VAL A 162 -12.42 -9.17 4.90
N PRO A 163 -11.42 -9.19 5.80
CA PRO A 163 -11.67 -9.44 7.22
C PRO A 163 -12.72 -8.49 7.79
N SER A 164 -13.72 -9.03 8.50
CA SER A 164 -14.79 -8.23 9.14
C SER A 164 -14.26 -7.15 10.08
N GLU A 165 -13.14 -7.40 10.77
CA GLU A 165 -12.47 -6.43 11.65
C GLU A 165 -11.95 -5.20 10.91
N LEU A 166 -11.75 -5.31 9.59
CA LEU A 166 -11.35 -4.19 8.76
C LEU A 166 -12.54 -3.45 8.17
N ALA A 167 -13.74 -4.02 8.11
CA ALA A 167 -14.90 -3.55 7.34
C ALA A 167 -15.45 -2.12 7.62
N GLY A 168 -14.82 -1.31 8.47
CA GLY A 168 -15.32 0.01 8.89
C GLY A 168 -15.58 1.01 7.77
N ASP A 169 -14.78 1.00 6.69
CA ASP A 169 -15.03 1.81 5.48
C ASP A 169 -14.83 0.98 4.20
N PRO A 170 -15.90 0.38 3.66
CA PRO A 170 -15.85 -0.40 2.42
C PRO A 170 -15.21 0.36 1.25
N LYS A 171 -15.40 1.68 1.15
CA LYS A 171 -14.85 2.47 0.04
C LYS A 171 -13.33 2.55 0.12
N TYR A 172 -12.79 2.71 1.32
CA TYR A 172 -11.34 2.68 1.54
C TYR A 172 -10.72 1.35 1.09
N PHE A 173 -11.35 0.21 1.39
CA PHE A 173 -10.84 -1.09 0.96
C PHE A 173 -10.89 -1.31 -0.54
N LEU A 174 -11.96 -0.84 -1.20
CA LEU A 174 -12.03 -0.89 -2.66
C LEU A 174 -10.92 -0.04 -3.30
N ARG A 175 -10.68 1.17 -2.76
CA ARG A 175 -9.56 2.02 -3.17
C ARG A 175 -8.21 1.36 -2.90
N GLN A 176 -8.06 0.64 -1.79
CA GLN A 176 -6.84 -0.07 -1.46
C GLN A 176 -6.60 -1.22 -2.44
N LEU A 177 -7.63 -2.03 -2.73
CA LEU A 177 -7.56 -3.12 -3.70
C LEU A 177 -7.20 -2.61 -5.09
N ASP A 178 -7.87 -1.55 -5.55
CA ASP A 178 -7.55 -0.89 -6.82
C ASP A 178 -6.09 -0.43 -6.89
N TYR A 179 -5.62 0.19 -5.81
CA TYR A 179 -4.22 0.60 -5.70
C TYR A 179 -3.28 -0.61 -5.80
N LEU A 180 -3.55 -1.71 -5.10
CA LEU A 180 -2.71 -2.92 -5.14
C LEU A 180 -2.66 -3.51 -6.55
N VAL A 181 -3.80 -3.61 -7.24
CA VAL A 181 -3.84 -4.09 -8.63
C VAL A 181 -3.01 -3.18 -9.53
N LYS A 182 -3.27 -1.87 -9.52
CA LYS A 182 -2.59 -0.91 -10.39
C LYS A 182 -1.08 -0.85 -10.12
N SER A 183 -0.66 -0.86 -8.86
CA SER A 183 0.76 -0.70 -8.50
C SER A 183 1.56 -1.99 -8.52
N HIS A 184 1.00 -3.11 -8.05
CA HIS A 184 1.75 -4.36 -7.91
C HIS A 184 1.61 -5.25 -9.14
N ILE A 185 0.43 -5.31 -9.76
CA ILE A 185 0.18 -6.16 -10.93
C ILE A 185 0.46 -5.39 -12.23
N LEU A 186 -0.08 -4.16 -12.35
CA LEU A 186 0.08 -3.35 -13.57
C LEU A 186 1.31 -2.44 -13.56
N GLY A 187 2.08 -2.42 -12.47
CA GLY A 187 3.32 -1.63 -12.35
C GLY A 187 3.15 -0.11 -12.45
N ARG A 188 1.93 0.42 -12.22
CA ARG A 188 1.63 1.85 -12.34
C ARG A 188 2.00 2.59 -11.05
N ARG A 189 2.63 3.76 -11.20
CA ARG A 189 2.81 4.72 -10.10
C ARG A 189 1.60 5.63 -10.02
N ILE A 190 0.77 5.41 -9.01
CA ILE A 190 -0.47 6.14 -8.77
C ILE A 190 -0.60 6.49 -7.28
N PRO A 191 -1.49 7.43 -6.90
CA PRO A 191 -1.74 7.71 -5.50
C PRO A 191 -2.35 6.52 -4.77
N HIS A 192 -1.89 6.24 -3.56
CA HIS A 192 -2.55 5.29 -2.66
C HIS A 192 -3.55 6.02 -1.75
N PRO A 193 -4.63 5.33 -1.34
CA PRO A 193 -5.61 5.93 -0.45
C PRO A 193 -5.09 6.03 0.98
N LEU A 194 -5.42 7.14 1.63
CA LEU A 194 -5.36 7.32 3.08
C LEU A 194 -6.78 7.18 3.67
N PRO A 195 -6.94 6.53 4.84
CA PRO A 195 -8.22 6.48 5.53
C PRO A 195 -8.71 7.89 5.86
N ALA A 196 -10.01 8.18 5.71
CA ALA A 196 -10.55 9.53 5.86
C ALA A 196 -10.22 10.18 7.22
N ASP A 197 -10.29 9.38 8.29
CA ASP A 197 -10.06 9.78 9.68
C ASP A 197 -8.59 9.65 10.11
N PHE A 198 -7.67 9.34 9.19
CA PHE A 198 -6.25 9.25 9.50
C PHE A 198 -5.65 10.64 9.77
N GLU A 199 -4.63 10.68 10.62
CA GLU A 199 -3.95 11.92 10.95
C GLU A 199 -3.23 12.52 9.73
N ARG A 200 -3.12 13.86 9.72
CA ARG A 200 -2.55 14.63 8.61
C ARG A 200 -1.09 15.03 8.84
N ASP A 201 -0.47 14.44 9.86
CA ASP A 201 0.95 14.58 10.14
C ASP A 201 1.79 13.86 9.07
N MET A 202 2.83 14.53 8.58
CA MET A 202 3.65 14.02 7.47
C MET A 202 4.40 12.75 7.84
N GLN A 203 4.91 12.64 9.08
CA GLN A 203 5.66 11.47 9.52
C GLN A 203 4.72 10.27 9.70
N ALA A 204 3.57 10.48 10.31
CA ALA A 204 2.54 9.45 10.44
C ALA A 204 2.08 8.92 9.08
N ILE A 205 1.83 9.81 8.12
CA ILE A 205 1.46 9.42 6.75
C ILE A 205 2.59 8.63 6.09
N ALA A 206 3.84 9.05 6.25
CA ALA A 206 4.99 8.35 5.71
C ALA A 206 5.07 6.91 6.23
N LEU A 207 4.96 6.75 7.54
CA LEU A 207 5.04 5.45 8.22
C LEU A 207 3.85 4.56 7.89
N PHE A 208 2.64 5.13 7.85
CA PHE A 208 1.44 4.43 7.42
C PHE A 208 1.59 3.91 5.98
N SER A 209 1.99 4.79 5.07
CA SER A 209 2.14 4.47 3.64
C SER A 209 3.19 3.38 3.41
N LEU A 210 4.34 3.47 4.08
CA LEU A 210 5.38 2.43 4.04
C LEU A 210 4.91 1.11 4.66
N SER A 211 4.16 1.16 5.76
CA SER A 211 3.62 -0.03 6.42
C SER A 211 2.62 -0.75 5.52
N GLN A 212 1.70 0.00 4.91
CA GLN A 212 0.66 -0.57 4.06
C GLN A 212 1.20 -1.02 2.71
N TYR A 213 1.95 -0.17 2.03
CA TYR A 213 2.27 -0.32 0.60
C TYR A 213 3.76 -0.47 0.30
N GLY A 214 4.60 -0.31 1.31
CA GLY A 214 6.03 -0.54 1.15
C GLY A 214 6.70 0.46 0.24
N ARG A 215 7.73 0.00 -0.48
CA ARG A 215 8.43 0.83 -1.47
C ARG A 215 7.61 1.16 -2.72
N GLN A 216 6.44 0.53 -2.89
CA GLN A 216 5.55 0.84 -4.01
C GLN A 216 4.77 2.13 -3.78
N CYS A 217 4.62 2.57 -2.52
CA CYS A 217 3.96 3.82 -2.20
C CYS A 217 4.76 5.00 -2.77
N CYS A 218 4.08 5.92 -3.44
CA CYS A 218 4.71 7.15 -3.94
C CYS A 218 3.98 8.41 -3.50
N PHE A 219 2.66 8.35 -3.35
CA PHE A 219 1.87 9.53 -3.05
C PHE A 219 0.59 9.17 -2.30
N GLY A 220 0.45 9.63 -1.06
CA GLY A 220 -0.74 9.38 -0.24
C GLY A 220 -1.79 10.48 -0.39
N THR A 221 -3.05 10.11 -0.63
CA THR A 221 -4.14 11.11 -0.73
C THR A 221 -5.40 10.67 0.01
N PHE A 222 -6.11 11.65 0.57
CA PHE A 222 -7.45 11.44 1.13
C PHE A 222 -8.54 11.50 0.05
N GLU A 223 -8.25 12.08 -1.13
CA GLU A 223 -9.19 12.23 -2.25
C GLU A 223 -9.47 10.92 -2.98
N GLU A 224 -10.52 10.88 -3.81
CA GLU A 224 -10.88 9.69 -4.60
C GLU A 224 -9.76 9.20 -5.53
N THR A 225 -9.48 7.89 -5.51
CA THR A 225 -8.40 7.24 -6.27
C THR A 225 -8.86 6.26 -7.35
N LEU A 226 -10.15 5.89 -7.39
CA LEU A 226 -10.69 4.95 -8.38
C LEU A 226 -10.84 5.53 -9.80
N ARG A 227 -10.58 6.83 -9.97
CA ARG A 227 -10.69 7.53 -11.27
C ARG A 227 -9.50 7.21 -12.19
N GLU A 228 -9.76 7.15 -13.49
CA GLU A 228 -8.74 6.87 -14.51
C GLU A 228 -7.84 8.08 -14.83
N ASP A 229 -8.37 9.29 -14.67
CA ASP A 229 -7.70 10.56 -14.96
C ASP A 229 -6.94 11.14 -13.74
N ILE A 230 -6.38 10.25 -12.91
CA ILE A 230 -5.66 10.66 -11.69
C ILE A 230 -4.24 11.15 -11.96
N THR A 231 -3.65 10.76 -13.10
CA THR A 231 -2.30 11.19 -13.50
C THR A 231 -2.40 12.37 -14.45
N LYS A 232 -1.63 13.43 -14.22
CA LYS A 232 -1.54 14.56 -15.14
C LYS A 232 -0.93 14.11 -16.48
N PRO A 233 -1.35 14.70 -17.60
CA PRO A 233 -0.68 14.51 -18.88
C PRO A 233 0.79 14.90 -18.74
N GLN A 234 1.70 14.04 -19.17
CA GLN A 234 3.10 14.42 -19.28
C GLN A 234 3.20 15.49 -20.39
N PRO A 235 3.92 16.61 -20.15
CA PRO A 235 4.17 17.57 -21.22
C PRO A 235 4.91 16.85 -22.36
N VAL A 236 4.37 16.93 -23.58
CA VAL A 236 5.02 16.37 -24.77
C VAL A 236 6.36 17.10 -24.92
N PRO A 237 7.50 16.39 -24.97
CA PRO A 237 8.78 17.06 -25.15
C PRO A 237 8.74 17.87 -26.44
N SER A 238 9.00 19.17 -26.35
CA SER A 238 9.22 20.04 -27.51
C SER A 238 10.26 19.39 -28.39
N LYS A 239 9.92 19.09 -29.66
CA LYS A 239 10.92 18.64 -30.64
C LYS A 239 12.02 19.69 -30.69
N ALA A 240 13.23 19.29 -30.32
CA ALA A 240 14.45 20.07 -30.51
C ALA A 240 14.88 20.00 -31.98
#